data_AF-A0A5B8JXD8-F1
#
_entry.id   AF-A0A5B8JXD8-F1
#
_cell.length_a   1.000
_cell.length_b   1.000
_cell.length_c   1.000
_cell.angle_alpha   90.00
_cell.angle_beta   90.00
_cell.angle_gamma   90.00
#
_symmetry.space_group_name_H-M   'P 1'
#
loop_
_entity.id
_entity.type
_entity.pdbx_description
1 polymer ?
#
loop_
_entity_poly.entity_id
_entity_poly.type
_entity_poly.pdbx_seq_one_letter_code
_entity_poly.pdbx_strand_id
1 'polypeptide(L)'
;MKSKLLFLYGLTSLSSIPTLISISCNQQKNIFVESFSYKNFTKNQLITLNNKTEFSSIFNQVDSKKINKFINNLKETNEYQQIDFDTVIKQYSASDLIHNSLLSRNRIISSLYPNQQFIPEIQLIVYEIFDNFDYYKNIYPNLINIKNIRSISYAQNTEQIFYLENLIALHLNKFNIDNKIINVKLTEIKSIENNTGISFKVILNNEIIEQEFYLKGFFSYKNINKNYNFEDTENNLRFNEYLSEIKINFTDKKFNIINFDSLVDNPKNSYNLLAFVKLLTDYSNTIEIEVPEYRKNIDKSYELIFNPNKTSLTQSMHQDYFFTVKVTKIDGEVQYFDFNSINFTNHYHLFNGYRDMDDKRYAFPSTTVISFENDINAFVQTKINQVIIDTFNKFENSLLVFNNKKMSEIEAYEFIKYMPESIKFIEFEIYREIIQYFPVTTLKNYLADIKLTNLTLDKSIAGKIYFNIDLLNNQKQSLIDEETKKITFEIAGFKGYKNI
;
A
#
# COMPACT_ATOMS: atom_id res chain seq x y z
N MET A 1 -28.53 11.83 36.77
CA MET A 1 -29.10 11.01 37.86
C MET A 1 -28.63 9.57 37.71
N LYS A 2 -28.01 9.03 38.78
CA LYS A 2 -27.72 7.60 39.11
C LYS A 2 -26.85 6.84 38.08
N SER A 3 -25.52 6.73 38.21
CA SER A 3 -24.76 6.01 39.25
C SER A 3 -25.29 4.60 39.55
N LYS A 4 -24.56 3.57 39.09
CA LYS A 4 -24.38 2.30 39.78
C LYS A 4 -22.94 1.84 39.61
N LEU A 5 -22.10 2.21 40.57
CA LEU A 5 -20.93 1.42 40.97
C LEU A 5 -21.44 0.10 41.56
N LEU A 6 -20.85 -1.01 41.15
CA LEU A 6 -20.81 -2.22 41.96
C LEU A 6 -19.34 -2.54 42.22
N PHE A 7 -18.91 -2.28 43.46
CA PHE A 7 -17.67 -2.78 44.02
C PHE A 7 -17.98 -4.15 44.65
N LEU A 8 -17.17 -5.16 44.36
CA LEU A 8 -17.11 -6.38 45.15
C LEU A 8 -15.63 -6.78 45.26
N TYR A 9 -15.09 -6.56 46.46
CA TYR A 9 -13.82 -7.13 46.91
C TYR A 9 -14.05 -8.60 47.28
N GLY A 10 -13.14 -9.48 46.86
CA GLY A 10 -13.09 -10.88 47.28
C GLY A 10 -11.85 -11.56 46.69
N LEU A 11 -10.78 -11.62 47.48
CA LEU A 11 -9.51 -12.25 47.18
C LEU A 11 -9.60 -13.79 47.19
N THR A 12 -8.65 -14.40 46.48
CA THR A 12 -8.17 -15.81 46.48
C THR A 12 -9.02 -16.91 45.84
N SER A 13 -8.62 -17.34 44.63
CA SER A 13 -7.98 -18.66 44.39
C SER A 13 -7.74 -18.89 42.90
N LEU A 14 -6.52 -19.31 42.54
CA LEU A 14 -6.10 -19.70 41.20
C LEU A 14 -6.93 -20.89 40.67
N SER A 15 -7.40 -20.81 39.42
CA SER A 15 -7.34 -21.90 38.43
C SER A 15 -7.92 -21.47 37.07
N SER A 16 -7.02 -21.31 36.09
CA SER A 16 -7.16 -21.65 34.66
C SER A 16 -8.57 -21.78 34.03
N ILE A 17 -9.01 -20.77 33.28
CA ILE A 17 -9.96 -20.87 32.14
C ILE A 17 -9.54 -19.80 31.11
N PRO A 18 -9.55 -20.09 29.80
CA PRO A 18 -8.76 -19.38 28.81
C PRO A 18 -9.28 -17.96 28.61
N THR A 19 -8.34 -17.05 28.38
CA THR A 19 -8.59 -15.70 27.92
C THR A 19 -9.51 -15.73 26.71
N LEU A 20 -10.79 -15.44 26.95
CA LEU A 20 -11.69 -14.86 25.98
C LEU A 20 -11.01 -13.59 25.49
N ILE A 21 -10.35 -13.68 24.33
CA ILE A 21 -9.98 -12.52 23.54
C ILE A 21 -11.29 -11.97 22.99
N SER A 22 -11.96 -11.13 23.78
CA SER A 22 -12.92 -10.19 23.24
C SER A 22 -12.12 -9.19 22.41
N ILE A 23 -12.07 -9.43 21.11
CA ILE A 23 -11.62 -8.43 20.14
C ILE A 23 -12.67 -7.33 20.17
N SER A 24 -12.47 -6.31 21.01
CA SER A 24 -13.16 -5.05 20.83
C SER A 24 -12.53 -4.38 19.61
N CYS A 25 -13.14 -4.59 18.44
CA CYS A 25 -13.00 -3.71 17.28
C CYS A 25 -13.55 -2.33 17.65
N ASN A 26 -12.76 -1.56 18.42
CA ASN A 26 -12.83 -0.12 18.57
C ASN A 26 -11.70 0.32 19.50
N GLN A 27 -10.48 0.06 19.07
CA GLN A 27 -9.37 0.93 19.38
C GLN A 27 -8.79 1.38 18.05
N GLN A 28 -9.35 2.45 17.49
CA GLN A 28 -8.44 3.51 17.08
C GLN A 28 -7.57 3.72 18.31
N LYS A 29 -6.34 3.18 18.29
CA LYS A 29 -5.31 3.68 19.18
C LYS A 29 -5.31 5.17 18.86
N ASN A 30 -5.93 5.96 19.73
CA ASN A 30 -5.51 7.32 19.96
C ASN A 30 -4.02 7.14 20.22
N ILE A 31 -3.19 7.34 19.19
CA ILE A 31 -1.76 7.41 19.37
C ILE A 31 -1.62 8.66 20.22
N PHE A 32 -1.46 8.41 21.51
CA PHE A 32 -1.34 9.45 22.50
C PHE A 32 -0.08 10.23 22.13
N VAL A 33 -0.24 11.45 21.64
CA VAL A 33 0.84 12.43 21.60
C VAL A 33 1.12 12.82 23.05
N GLU A 34 1.87 11.96 23.75
CA GLU A 34 2.67 12.30 24.94
C GLU A 34 4.06 12.82 24.54
N SER A 35 4.40 12.79 23.25
CA SER A 35 5.79 12.81 22.77
C SER A 35 6.29 14.15 22.25
N PHE A 36 5.42 15.14 21.92
CA PHE A 36 5.93 16.46 21.55
C PHE A 36 6.59 17.09 22.78
N SER A 37 7.92 17.15 22.80
CA SER A 37 8.68 17.68 23.94
C SER A 37 8.59 19.21 24.00
N TYR A 38 7.37 19.71 24.13
CA TYR A 38 7.07 21.10 24.48
C TYR A 38 7.79 21.56 25.75
N LYS A 39 8.26 20.60 26.58
CA LYS A 39 9.04 20.84 27.80
C LYS A 39 10.39 21.49 27.52
N ASN A 40 10.91 21.34 26.30
CA ASN A 40 12.20 21.92 25.89
C ASN A 40 12.05 23.36 25.38
N PHE A 41 10.83 23.91 25.36
CA PHE A 41 10.56 25.28 24.92
C PHE A 41 10.08 26.12 26.11
N THR A 42 10.48 27.38 26.12
CA THR A 42 9.90 28.38 27.03
C THR A 42 8.44 28.64 26.66
N LYS A 43 7.66 29.13 27.64
CA LYS A 43 6.27 29.55 27.42
C LYS A 43 6.13 30.57 26.27
N ASN A 44 7.04 31.54 26.20
CA ASN A 44 7.03 32.57 25.16
C ASN A 44 7.36 32.01 23.77
N GLN A 45 8.31 31.07 23.66
CA GLN A 45 8.57 30.35 22.39
C GLN A 45 7.32 29.61 21.94
N LEU A 46 6.67 28.86 22.83
CA LEU A 46 5.47 28.10 22.47
C LEU A 46 4.31 29.02 22.04
N ILE A 47 4.07 30.14 22.73
CA ILE A 47 3.05 31.12 22.32
C ILE A 47 3.36 31.65 20.93
N THR A 48 4.60 32.04 20.71
CA THR A 48 5.06 32.66 19.47
C THR A 48 5.00 31.68 18.30
N LEU A 49 5.46 30.45 18.48
CA LEU A 49 5.38 29.38 17.49
C LEU A 49 3.91 29.03 17.19
N ASN A 50 3.08 28.89 18.22
CA ASN A 50 1.67 28.51 18.04
C ASN A 50 0.84 29.58 17.29
N ASN A 51 1.25 30.85 17.33
CA ASN A 51 0.60 31.93 16.60
C ASN A 51 1.08 32.09 15.14
N LYS A 52 2.17 31.42 14.75
CA LYS A 52 2.66 31.45 13.38
C LYS A 52 1.99 30.37 12.54
N THR A 53 1.47 30.76 11.38
CA THR A 53 0.74 29.86 10.47
C THR A 53 1.57 28.61 10.13
N GLU A 54 2.86 28.79 9.85
CA GLU A 54 3.79 27.72 9.44
C GLU A 54 3.98 26.66 10.53
N PHE A 55 4.01 27.08 11.80
CA PHE A 55 4.15 26.16 12.93
C PHE A 55 2.80 25.63 13.40
N SER A 56 1.74 26.43 13.31
CA SER A 56 0.39 25.97 13.61
C SER A 56 -0.02 24.81 12.71
N SER A 57 0.46 24.79 11.44
CA SER A 57 0.23 23.67 10.52
C SER A 57 0.99 22.39 10.87
N ILE A 58 2.02 22.45 11.72
CA ILE A 58 2.69 21.25 12.26
C ILE A 58 1.70 20.49 13.17
N PHE A 59 0.84 21.21 13.90
CA PHE A 59 0.03 20.59 14.95
C PHE A 59 -1.40 20.38 14.46
N ASN A 60 -1.92 19.16 14.61
CA ASN A 60 -3.35 18.93 14.41
C ASN A 60 -4.19 19.69 15.46
N GLN A 61 -5.49 19.84 15.23
CA GLN A 61 -6.38 20.60 16.13
C GLN A 61 -6.38 20.08 17.58
N VAL A 62 -6.18 18.78 17.78
CA VAL A 62 -6.11 18.17 19.11
C VAL A 62 -4.81 18.58 19.81
N ASP A 63 -3.71 18.61 19.09
CA ASP A 63 -2.40 19.03 19.58
C ASP A 63 -2.36 20.52 19.87
N SER A 64 -2.96 21.38 19.03
CA SER A 64 -3.09 22.82 19.33
C SER A 64 -3.83 23.05 20.65
N LYS A 65 -4.91 22.31 20.92
CA LYS A 65 -5.63 22.39 22.22
C LYS A 65 -4.77 21.97 23.39
N LYS A 66 -3.96 20.90 23.24
CA LYS A 66 -3.03 20.44 24.27
C LYS A 66 -1.89 21.44 24.50
N ILE A 67 -1.31 21.99 23.44
CA ILE A 67 -0.26 23.01 23.50
C ILE A 67 -0.79 24.24 24.22
N ASN A 68 -1.97 24.73 23.86
CA ASN A 68 -2.60 25.87 24.55
C ASN A 68 -2.84 25.56 26.04
N LYS A 69 -3.33 24.36 26.37
CA LYS A 69 -3.48 23.93 27.77
C LYS A 69 -2.13 23.85 28.51
N PHE A 70 -1.09 23.36 27.84
CA PHE A 70 0.26 23.27 28.39
C PHE A 70 0.89 24.65 28.62
N ILE A 71 0.83 25.54 27.63
CA ILE A 71 1.24 26.95 27.73
C ILE A 71 0.59 27.62 28.94
N ASN A 72 -0.73 27.42 29.12
CA ASN A 72 -1.47 28.01 30.23
C ASN A 72 -1.01 27.50 31.60
N ASN A 73 -0.55 26.24 31.66
CA ASN A 73 -0.10 25.60 32.89
C ASN A 73 1.41 25.74 33.14
N LEU A 74 2.17 26.25 32.17
CA LEU A 74 3.61 26.41 32.32
C LEU A 74 3.92 27.58 33.27
N LYS A 75 4.75 27.31 34.27
CA LYS A 75 5.42 28.40 35.00
C LYS A 75 6.37 29.11 34.03
N GLU A 76 6.41 30.43 34.08
CA GLU A 76 7.40 31.21 33.33
C GLU A 76 8.79 30.79 33.77
N THR A 77 9.53 30.18 32.86
CA THR A 77 10.97 29.93 33.00
C THR A 77 11.67 30.85 32.02
N ASN A 78 12.56 31.71 32.53
CA ASN A 78 13.19 32.79 31.77
C ASN A 78 14.56 32.42 31.17
N GLU A 79 14.98 31.15 31.22
CA GLU A 79 16.31 30.78 30.76
C GLU A 79 16.26 30.01 29.44
N TYR A 80 16.58 30.74 28.38
CA TYR A 80 16.82 30.17 27.07
C TYR A 80 18.23 29.58 27.00
N GLN A 81 18.39 28.46 26.29
CA GLN A 81 19.73 28.06 25.84
C GLN A 81 20.11 28.94 24.65
N GLN A 82 20.92 29.97 24.90
CA GLN A 82 21.48 30.84 23.87
C GLN A 82 22.71 30.16 23.26
N ILE A 83 22.81 30.22 21.95
CA ILE A 83 23.91 29.63 21.18
C ILE A 83 24.32 30.60 20.07
N ASP A 84 25.54 30.45 19.58
CA ASP A 84 26.07 31.24 18.48
C ASP A 84 25.56 30.73 17.12
N PHE A 85 25.36 31.64 16.17
CA PHE A 85 24.84 31.31 14.84
C PHE A 85 25.82 30.41 14.06
N ASP A 86 27.12 30.68 14.15
CA ASP A 86 28.16 29.87 13.51
C ASP A 86 28.18 28.42 14.04
N THR A 87 27.68 28.22 15.27
CA THR A 87 27.57 26.87 15.86
C THR A 87 26.50 26.03 15.18
N VAL A 88 25.51 26.67 14.55
CA VAL A 88 24.42 26.04 13.79
C VAL A 88 24.88 25.60 12.39
N ILE A 89 25.94 26.23 11.88
CA ILE A 89 26.48 26.05 10.53
C ILE A 89 27.89 25.45 10.64
N LYS A 90 27.99 24.20 11.07
CA LYS A 90 29.27 23.46 11.04
C LYS A 90 29.49 22.78 9.70
N GLN A 91 30.75 22.82 9.24
CA GLN A 91 31.17 22.24 7.97
C GLN A 91 31.50 20.75 8.11
N TYR A 92 31.05 19.96 7.16
CA TYR A 92 31.47 18.57 6.96
C TYR A 92 31.84 18.38 5.50
N SER A 93 32.89 17.62 5.22
CA SER A 93 33.13 17.21 3.83
C SER A 93 32.05 16.23 3.41
N ALA A 94 31.76 16.17 2.10
CA ALA A 94 30.86 15.15 1.55
C ALA A 94 31.27 13.75 2.05
N SER A 95 32.58 13.45 2.00
CA SER A 95 33.21 12.20 2.48
C SER A 95 32.98 11.89 3.96
N ASP A 96 32.94 12.88 4.86
CA ASP A 96 32.70 12.66 6.29
C ASP A 96 31.28 12.14 6.57
N LEU A 97 30.38 12.34 5.60
CA LEU A 97 28.96 11.99 5.66
C LEU A 97 28.60 10.84 4.72
N ILE A 98 29.57 10.16 4.10
CA ILE A 98 29.33 9.00 3.22
C ILE A 98 29.78 7.70 3.90
N HIS A 99 28.89 6.71 3.88
CA HIS A 99 29.15 5.29 4.17
C HIS A 99 29.40 4.91 5.64
N ASN A 100 28.32 4.67 6.40
CA ASN A 100 27.97 3.32 6.90
C ASN A 100 27.00 3.37 8.09
N SER A 101 25.72 3.08 7.85
CA SER A 101 24.70 2.74 8.87
C SER A 101 24.41 3.79 9.96
N LEU A 102 23.20 3.74 10.51
CA LEU A 102 22.81 4.42 11.75
C LEU A 102 23.84 4.26 12.90
N LEU A 103 24.64 3.20 12.89
CA LEU A 103 25.68 2.92 13.89
C LEU A 103 26.90 3.87 13.82
N SER A 104 27.25 4.40 12.64
CA SER A 104 28.34 5.40 12.55
C SER A 104 27.91 6.77 13.08
N ARG A 105 26.60 7.09 13.10
CA ARG A 105 26.09 8.34 13.67
C ARG A 105 25.99 8.34 15.18
N ASN A 106 25.68 7.21 15.81
CA ASN A 106 25.91 7.06 17.26
C ASN A 106 27.39 7.28 17.60
N ARG A 107 28.32 6.82 16.74
CA ARG A 107 29.74 7.16 16.85
C ARG A 107 30.04 8.64 16.64
N ILE A 108 29.47 9.33 15.64
CA ILE A 108 29.68 10.79 15.44
C ILE A 108 29.13 11.60 16.61
N ILE A 109 27.93 11.28 17.11
CA ILE A 109 27.31 11.95 18.26
C ILE A 109 28.15 11.71 19.52
N SER A 110 28.56 10.46 19.77
CA SER A 110 29.40 10.13 20.93
C SER A 110 30.85 10.58 20.80
N SER A 111 31.40 10.74 19.59
CA SER A 111 32.79 11.17 19.37
C SER A 111 32.94 12.69 19.38
N LEU A 112 31.98 13.42 18.80
CA LEU A 112 31.98 14.88 18.83
C LEU A 112 31.57 15.42 20.19
N TYR A 113 30.64 14.74 20.87
CA TYR A 113 30.03 15.24 22.11
C TYR A 113 29.95 14.18 23.22
N PRO A 114 31.06 13.49 23.57
CA PRO A 114 31.03 12.44 24.58
C PRO A 114 30.52 12.93 25.95
N ASN A 115 30.59 14.24 26.21
CA ASN A 115 30.22 14.86 27.48
C ASN A 115 29.64 16.29 27.33
N GLN A 116 29.17 16.70 26.15
CA GLN A 116 28.64 18.06 25.93
C GLN A 116 27.11 18.05 25.77
N GLN A 117 26.47 19.08 26.33
CA GLN A 117 25.07 19.41 26.07
C GLN A 117 24.89 19.60 24.55
N PHE A 118 23.86 18.98 23.96
CA PHE A 118 23.59 18.92 22.52
C PHE A 118 23.86 20.27 21.81
N ILE A 119 24.68 20.21 20.75
CA ILE A 119 24.94 21.34 19.87
C ILE A 119 24.00 21.23 18.66
N PRO A 120 23.12 22.21 18.42
CA PRO A 120 22.24 22.18 17.27
C PRO A 120 22.99 22.53 16.01
N GLU A 121 22.87 21.67 15.01
CA GLU A 121 23.52 21.80 13.72
C GLU A 121 22.53 21.28 12.68
N ILE A 122 22.36 22.00 11.57
CA ILE A 122 21.31 21.68 10.58
C ILE A 122 21.45 20.25 10.04
N GLN A 123 22.67 19.82 9.71
CA GLN A 123 22.88 18.48 9.16
C GLN A 123 22.53 17.38 10.18
N LEU A 124 22.88 17.57 11.46
CA LEU A 124 22.49 16.66 12.55
C LEU A 124 20.98 16.68 12.79
N ILE A 125 20.35 17.85 12.76
CA ILE A 125 18.90 18.03 12.92
C ILE A 125 18.13 17.29 11.82
N VAL A 126 18.52 17.50 10.56
CA VAL A 126 17.90 16.82 9.39
C VAL A 126 17.90 15.32 9.64
N TYR A 127 19.03 14.79 10.06
CA TYR A 127 19.08 13.36 10.27
C TYR A 127 18.38 12.88 11.55
N GLU A 128 18.40 13.64 12.65
CA GLU A 128 17.63 13.34 13.87
C GLU A 128 16.13 13.24 13.55
N ILE A 129 15.63 14.08 12.63
CA ILE A 129 14.26 14.02 12.13
C ILE A 129 13.95 12.64 11.54
N PHE A 130 14.81 12.12 10.68
CA PHE A 130 14.58 10.82 10.04
C PHE A 130 14.89 9.62 10.94
N ASP A 131 15.78 9.76 11.94
CA ASP A 131 16.00 8.73 12.96
C ASP A 131 14.78 8.61 13.88
N ASN A 132 14.08 9.70 14.12
CA ASN A 132 12.84 9.76 14.89
C ASN A 132 11.61 9.91 13.98
N PHE A 133 11.65 9.31 12.79
CA PHE A 133 10.62 9.45 11.77
C PHE A 133 9.21 9.16 12.30
N ASP A 134 9.01 8.06 13.04
CA ASP A 134 7.70 7.67 13.56
C ASP A 134 7.10 8.72 14.50
N TYR A 135 7.96 9.42 15.24
CA TYR A 135 7.54 10.51 16.11
C TYR A 135 6.98 11.68 15.28
N TYR A 136 7.66 12.10 14.21
CA TYR A 136 7.20 13.18 13.34
C TYR A 136 6.04 12.77 12.42
N LYS A 137 5.92 11.48 12.08
CA LYS A 137 4.77 10.96 11.34
C LYS A 137 3.45 11.11 12.12
N ASN A 138 3.48 11.08 13.44
CA ASN A 138 2.28 11.34 14.25
C ASN A 138 1.82 12.81 14.17
N ILE A 139 2.76 13.71 13.90
CA ILE A 139 2.53 15.16 13.77
C ILE A 139 2.07 15.47 12.34
N TYR A 140 2.79 14.92 11.35
CA TYR A 140 2.46 14.95 9.93
C TYR A 140 2.11 13.53 9.46
N PRO A 141 0.81 13.14 9.51
CA PRO A 141 0.40 11.80 9.10
C PRO A 141 0.81 11.44 7.67
N ASN A 142 0.93 12.44 6.79
CA ASN A 142 1.40 12.25 5.42
C ASN A 142 2.92 12.36 5.23
N LEU A 143 3.73 12.43 6.30
CA LEU A 143 5.19 12.40 6.19
C LEU A 143 5.64 11.03 5.67
N ILE A 144 6.44 11.03 4.59
CA ILE A 144 6.88 9.82 3.89
C ILE A 144 8.31 9.51 4.29
N ASN A 145 8.57 8.26 4.67
CA ASN A 145 9.92 7.82 4.99
C ASN A 145 10.77 7.89 3.72
N ILE A 146 11.97 8.45 3.78
CA ILE A 146 12.88 8.53 2.62
C ILE A 146 13.14 7.16 1.99
N LYS A 147 13.06 6.08 2.78
CA LYS A 147 13.16 4.70 2.29
C LYS A 147 11.98 4.26 1.41
N ASN A 148 10.94 5.06 1.27
CA ASN A 148 9.72 4.77 0.50
C ASN A 148 9.45 5.80 -0.62
N ILE A 149 10.30 6.80 -0.79
CA ILE A 149 10.17 7.83 -1.84
C ILE A 149 11.49 7.96 -2.60
N ARG A 150 11.43 8.13 -3.92
CA ARG A 150 12.62 8.40 -4.74
C ARG A 150 13.14 9.81 -4.50
N SER A 151 14.46 9.99 -4.52
CA SER A 151 15.08 11.32 -4.34
C SER A 151 14.65 12.34 -5.40
N ILE A 152 14.47 11.90 -6.65
CA ILE A 152 13.96 12.74 -7.75
C ILE A 152 12.53 13.21 -7.44
N SER A 153 11.67 12.31 -6.98
CA SER A 153 10.27 12.63 -6.64
C SER A 153 10.17 13.49 -5.40
N TYR A 154 11.05 13.28 -4.40
CA TYR A 154 11.14 14.12 -3.22
C TYR A 154 11.45 15.58 -3.56
N ALA A 155 12.38 15.81 -4.50
CA ALA A 155 12.73 17.16 -4.96
C ALA A 155 11.55 17.93 -5.58
N GLN A 156 10.50 17.22 -6.02
CA GLN A 156 9.28 17.81 -6.57
C GLN A 156 8.10 17.77 -5.59
N ASN A 157 8.25 17.11 -4.45
CA ASN A 157 7.18 16.95 -3.47
C ASN A 157 7.19 18.12 -2.48
N THR A 158 6.48 19.20 -2.85
CA THR A 158 6.39 20.44 -2.07
C THR A 158 5.87 20.24 -0.65
N GLU A 159 4.99 19.25 -0.43
CA GLU A 159 4.46 18.90 0.89
C GLU A 159 5.55 18.31 1.80
N GLN A 160 6.37 17.39 1.29
CA GLN A 160 7.47 16.80 2.08
C GLN A 160 8.60 17.80 2.35
N ILE A 161 8.89 18.67 1.37
CA ILE A 161 9.84 19.78 1.53
C ILE A 161 9.35 20.72 2.63
N PHE A 162 8.07 21.12 2.58
CA PHE A 162 7.45 21.97 3.59
C PHE A 162 7.52 21.34 5.00
N TYR A 163 7.28 20.03 5.11
CA TYR A 163 7.44 19.32 6.37
C TYR A 163 8.88 19.39 6.89
N LEU A 164 9.88 19.12 6.04
CA LEU A 164 11.29 19.18 6.45
C LEU A 164 11.70 20.60 6.86
N GLU A 165 11.30 21.63 6.11
CA GLU A 165 11.51 23.05 6.47
C GLU A 165 10.99 23.35 7.88
N ASN A 166 9.74 23.00 8.16
CA ASN A 166 9.10 23.25 9.44
C ASN A 166 9.75 22.47 10.59
N LEU A 167 10.18 21.23 10.34
CA LEU A 167 10.84 20.41 11.36
C LEU A 167 12.25 20.92 11.68
N ILE A 168 13.03 21.35 10.69
CA ILE A 168 14.33 21.99 10.93
C ILE A 168 14.13 23.29 11.72
N ALA A 169 13.18 24.12 11.29
CA ALA A 169 12.85 25.37 11.97
C ALA A 169 12.45 25.11 13.43
N LEU A 170 11.62 24.09 13.67
CA LEU A 170 11.16 23.71 15.01
C LEU A 170 12.32 23.33 15.93
N HIS A 171 13.32 22.60 15.43
CA HIS A 171 14.52 22.27 16.20
C HIS A 171 15.37 23.49 16.49
N LEU A 172 15.63 24.33 15.49
CA LEU A 172 16.44 25.53 15.66
C LEU A 172 15.79 26.52 16.65
N ASN A 173 14.47 26.69 16.61
CA ASN A 173 13.73 27.59 17.49
C ASN A 173 13.65 27.15 18.96
N LYS A 174 14.06 25.92 19.30
CA LYS A 174 14.29 25.52 20.70
C LYS A 174 15.39 26.37 21.32
N PHE A 175 16.37 26.76 20.50
CA PHE A 175 17.51 27.56 20.88
C PHE A 175 17.20 29.03 20.62
N ASN A 176 17.67 29.90 21.52
CA ASN A 176 17.49 31.34 21.34
C ASN A 176 18.62 31.90 20.48
N ILE A 177 18.49 31.70 19.17
CA ILE A 177 19.44 32.20 18.17
C ILE A 177 19.03 33.64 17.82
N ASP A 178 19.90 34.60 18.14
CA ASP A 178 19.75 36.03 17.83
C ASP A 178 18.41 36.68 18.23
N ASN A 179 17.72 36.15 19.25
CA ASN A 179 16.39 36.62 19.69
C ASN A 179 15.35 36.68 18.56
N LYS A 180 15.49 35.86 17.52
CA LYS A 180 14.58 35.81 16.37
C LYS A 180 14.05 34.40 16.19
N ILE A 181 12.78 34.32 15.79
CA ILE A 181 12.19 33.06 15.36
C ILE A 181 12.79 32.71 14.01
N ILE A 182 13.38 31.53 13.90
CA ILE A 182 13.99 31.08 12.66
C ILE A 182 12.93 30.57 11.70
N ASN A 183 12.92 31.13 10.50
CA ASN A 183 12.24 30.57 9.34
C ASN A 183 13.26 29.85 8.48
N VAL A 184 12.91 28.66 8.00
CA VAL A 184 13.77 27.81 7.16
C VAL A 184 13.12 27.64 5.79
N LYS A 185 13.91 27.81 4.73
CA LYS A 185 13.55 27.38 3.38
C LYS A 185 14.62 26.51 2.77
N LEU A 186 14.22 25.46 2.08
CA LEU A 186 15.14 24.61 1.31
C LEU A 186 15.15 25.08 -0.14
N THR A 187 16.35 25.20 -0.70
CA THR A 187 16.53 25.58 -2.10
C THR A 187 17.58 24.71 -2.78
N GLU A 188 17.66 24.78 -4.10
CA GLU A 188 18.60 24.02 -4.91
C GLU A 188 18.57 22.49 -4.64
N ILE A 189 17.39 21.94 -4.35
CA ILE A 189 17.24 20.51 -4.04
C ILE A 189 17.52 19.68 -5.30
N LYS A 190 18.56 18.85 -5.25
CA LYS A 190 19.04 18.05 -6.38
C LYS A 190 19.21 16.59 -5.96
N SER A 191 18.77 15.66 -6.81
CA SER A 191 19.07 14.24 -6.65
C SER A 191 20.56 13.98 -6.89
N ILE A 192 21.18 13.17 -6.03
CA ILE A 192 22.59 12.80 -6.10
C ILE A 192 22.76 11.29 -5.96
N GLU A 193 24.00 10.80 -6.13
CA GLU A 193 24.38 9.40 -5.86
C GLU A 193 23.46 8.38 -6.55
N ASN A 194 23.23 8.57 -7.85
CA ASN A 194 22.35 7.69 -8.65
C ASN A 194 20.93 7.52 -8.04
N ASN A 195 20.34 8.61 -7.56
CA ASN A 195 19.00 8.67 -6.96
C ASN A 195 18.84 8.02 -5.59
N THR A 196 19.93 7.96 -4.82
CA THR A 196 19.92 7.44 -3.44
C THR A 196 20.08 8.53 -2.38
N GLY A 197 20.27 9.78 -2.80
CA GLY A 197 20.35 10.94 -1.93
C GLY A 197 19.85 12.22 -2.59
N ILE A 198 19.72 13.27 -1.78
CA ILE A 198 19.55 14.65 -2.21
C ILE A 198 20.65 15.53 -1.62
N SER A 199 21.04 16.57 -2.35
CA SER A 199 21.71 17.75 -1.81
C SER A 199 20.76 18.95 -1.85
N PHE A 200 20.94 19.89 -0.93
CA PHE A 200 20.15 21.13 -0.86
C PHE A 200 20.91 22.23 -0.12
N LYS A 201 20.52 23.48 -0.36
CA LYS A 201 20.93 24.64 0.44
C LYS A 201 19.79 25.06 1.36
N VAL A 202 20.15 25.78 2.43
CA VAL A 202 19.19 26.30 3.40
C VAL A 202 19.20 27.82 3.36
N ILE A 203 18.02 28.42 3.42
CA ILE A 203 17.83 29.84 3.65
C ILE A 203 17.30 30.00 5.08
N LEU A 204 18.03 30.74 5.91
CA LEU A 204 17.62 31.08 7.27
C LEU A 204 17.23 32.55 7.32
N ASN A 205 16.00 32.86 7.70
CA ASN A 205 15.53 34.25 7.82
C ASN A 205 15.81 35.13 6.58
N ASN A 206 15.66 34.54 5.39
CA ASN A 206 15.93 35.12 4.07
C ASN A 206 17.42 35.27 3.69
N GLU A 207 18.34 34.75 4.50
CA GLU A 207 19.76 34.70 4.18
C GLU A 207 20.14 33.30 3.69
N ILE A 208 20.74 33.23 2.50
CA ILE A 208 21.19 31.97 1.91
C ILE A 208 22.44 31.50 2.64
N ILE A 209 22.41 30.27 3.14
CA ILE A 209 23.59 29.57 3.63
C ILE A 209 24.21 28.84 2.44
N GLU A 210 25.39 29.29 2.01
CA GLU A 210 26.07 28.74 0.83
C GLU A 210 26.52 27.27 0.99
N GLN A 211 26.59 26.79 2.24
CA GLN A 211 26.91 25.40 2.55
C GLN A 211 25.84 24.45 2.00
N GLU A 212 26.28 23.38 1.32
CA GLU A 212 25.40 22.29 0.92
C GLU A 212 25.19 21.30 2.08
N PHE A 213 23.94 20.87 2.22
CA PHE A 213 23.47 19.84 3.14
C PHE A 213 22.98 18.62 2.35
N TYR A 214 22.96 17.47 3.03
CA TYR A 214 22.73 16.18 2.38
C TYR A 214 21.72 15.34 3.14
N LEU A 215 20.94 14.55 2.41
CA LEU A 215 20.09 13.51 2.97
C LEU A 215 20.16 12.29 2.07
N LYS A 216 20.48 11.13 2.65
CA LYS A 216 20.78 9.89 1.91
C LYS A 216 19.93 8.73 2.41
N GLY A 217 19.90 7.66 1.64
CA GLY A 217 19.10 6.47 1.94
C GLY A 217 17.69 6.54 1.35
N PHE A 218 17.52 7.35 0.30
CA PHE A 218 16.29 7.37 -0.47
C PHE A 218 16.04 6.03 -1.15
N PHE A 219 14.76 5.75 -1.39
CA PHE A 219 14.34 4.58 -2.12
C PHE A 219 14.89 4.60 -3.55
N SER A 220 15.43 3.47 -3.99
CA SER A 220 15.76 3.24 -5.40
C SER A 220 15.38 1.83 -5.79
N TYR A 221 14.66 1.71 -6.90
CA TYR A 221 14.27 0.41 -7.43
C TYR A 221 15.48 -0.46 -7.84
N LYS A 222 16.61 0.17 -8.20
CA LYS A 222 17.87 -0.53 -8.50
C LYS A 222 18.37 -1.38 -7.34
N ASN A 223 18.08 -0.98 -6.11
CA ASN A 223 18.52 -1.67 -4.89
C ASN A 223 17.58 -2.80 -4.46
N ILE A 224 16.32 -2.78 -4.92
CA ILE A 224 15.34 -3.82 -4.60
C ILE A 224 15.63 -5.11 -5.37
N ASN A 225 15.91 -5.00 -6.66
CA ASN A 225 16.21 -6.19 -7.46
C ASN A 225 17.13 -5.86 -8.64
N LYS A 226 18.38 -6.35 -8.54
CA LYS A 226 19.41 -6.17 -9.59
C LYS A 226 19.06 -6.79 -10.94
N ASN A 227 18.01 -7.61 -11.01
CA ASN A 227 17.59 -8.33 -12.23
C ASN A 227 16.47 -7.59 -12.97
N TYR A 228 15.93 -6.52 -12.37
CA TYR A 228 14.92 -5.67 -12.97
C TYR A 228 15.55 -4.32 -13.22
N ASN A 229 15.59 -3.90 -14.48
CA ASN A 229 16.12 -2.60 -14.85
C ASN A 229 15.01 -1.56 -14.69
N PHE A 230 14.66 -1.25 -13.44
CA PHE A 230 13.81 -0.10 -13.16
C PHE A 230 14.64 1.16 -13.37
N GLU A 231 14.37 1.84 -14.47
CA GLU A 231 14.90 3.17 -14.69
C GLU A 231 14.07 4.18 -13.89
N ASP A 232 14.69 4.78 -12.87
CA ASP A 232 14.20 5.97 -12.16
C ASP A 232 14.31 7.21 -13.07
N THR A 233 13.74 7.16 -14.27
CA THR A 233 13.85 8.23 -15.29
C THR A 233 12.70 9.20 -15.25
N GLU A 234 11.54 8.78 -14.75
CA GLU A 234 10.37 9.66 -14.62
C GLU A 234 10.49 10.53 -13.38
N ASN A 235 10.50 11.84 -13.60
CA ASN A 235 10.58 12.83 -12.53
C ASN A 235 9.27 12.97 -11.74
N ASN A 236 8.15 12.54 -12.31
CA ASN A 236 6.84 12.75 -11.73
C ASN A 236 6.67 12.01 -10.39
N LEU A 237 5.92 12.63 -9.48
CA LEU A 237 5.49 12.02 -8.23
C LEU A 237 4.53 10.86 -8.51
N ARG A 238 4.77 9.70 -7.89
CA ARG A 238 3.85 8.55 -7.96
C ARG A 238 2.87 8.57 -6.79
N PHE A 239 1.76 7.84 -6.89
CA PHE A 239 0.71 7.84 -5.87
C PHE A 239 1.22 7.35 -4.50
N ASN A 240 2.10 6.34 -4.48
CA ASN A 240 2.77 5.84 -3.27
C ASN A 240 3.87 6.77 -2.73
N GLU A 241 4.19 7.83 -3.46
CA GLU A 241 5.10 8.90 -3.06
C GLU A 241 4.33 10.19 -2.73
N TYR A 242 3.03 10.19 -2.98
CA TYR A 242 2.09 11.26 -2.69
C TYR A 242 1.36 11.01 -1.35
N LEU A 243 1.05 9.75 -1.05
CA LEU A 243 0.38 9.32 0.17
C LEU A 243 1.26 8.38 1.00
N SER A 244 1.41 8.69 2.30
CA SER A 244 2.23 7.90 3.22
C SER A 244 1.66 6.50 3.53
N GLU A 245 0.34 6.37 3.52
CA GLU A 245 -0.39 5.12 3.79
C GLU A 245 -1.55 4.99 2.81
N ILE A 246 -1.54 3.92 2.02
CA ILE A 246 -2.60 3.62 1.06
C ILE A 246 -3.39 2.45 1.60
N LYS A 247 -4.70 2.63 1.75
CA LYS A 247 -5.62 1.56 2.12
C LYS A 247 -6.55 1.29 0.95
N ILE A 248 -6.44 0.07 0.41
CA ILE A 248 -7.29 -0.41 -0.67
C ILE A 248 -8.17 -1.51 -0.10
N ASN A 249 -9.48 -1.34 -0.27
CA ASN A 249 -10.51 -2.25 0.14
C ASN A 249 -11.13 -2.91 -1.08
N PHE A 250 -11.62 -4.13 -0.90
CA PHE A 250 -12.39 -4.85 -1.91
C PHE A 250 -13.81 -5.06 -1.38
N THR A 251 -14.78 -4.44 -2.03
CA THR A 251 -16.18 -4.42 -1.57
C THR A 251 -16.89 -5.74 -1.85
N ASP A 252 -16.47 -6.49 -2.88
CA ASP A 252 -17.04 -7.80 -3.18
C ASP A 252 -16.47 -8.88 -2.27
N LYS A 253 -17.28 -9.26 -1.27
CA LYS A 253 -16.93 -10.23 -0.25
C LYS A 253 -16.72 -11.65 -0.79
N LYS A 254 -17.17 -11.98 -2.01
CA LYS A 254 -16.99 -13.32 -2.60
C LYS A 254 -15.53 -13.74 -2.68
N PHE A 255 -14.63 -12.78 -2.87
CA PHE A 255 -13.19 -13.02 -2.93
C PHE A 255 -12.54 -13.25 -1.55
N ASN A 256 -13.27 -12.97 -0.46
CA ASN A 256 -12.77 -13.07 0.91
C ASN A 256 -11.45 -12.30 1.12
N ILE A 257 -11.39 -11.09 0.57
CA ILE A 257 -10.22 -10.20 0.64
C ILE A 257 -10.49 -9.14 1.71
N ILE A 258 -9.70 -9.16 2.78
CA ILE A 258 -9.90 -8.29 3.95
C ILE A 258 -9.18 -6.94 3.77
N ASN A 259 -8.05 -6.94 3.06
CA ASN A 259 -7.28 -5.76 2.68
C ASN A 259 -6.45 -6.07 1.42
N PHE A 260 -5.85 -5.04 0.82
CA PHE A 260 -4.99 -5.19 -0.36
C PHE A 260 -3.83 -6.18 -0.14
N ASP A 261 -3.20 -6.14 1.03
CA ASP A 261 -2.11 -7.08 1.36
C ASP A 261 -2.62 -8.52 1.30
N SER A 262 -3.86 -8.81 1.69
CA SER A 262 -4.48 -10.14 1.57
C SER A 262 -4.70 -10.57 0.11
N LEU A 263 -4.74 -9.63 -0.83
CA LEU A 263 -4.85 -9.91 -2.26
C LEU A 263 -3.50 -10.39 -2.84
N VAL A 264 -2.39 -10.01 -2.18
CA VAL A 264 -1.01 -10.33 -2.59
C VAL A 264 -0.38 -11.43 -1.72
N ASP A 265 -0.71 -11.47 -0.42
CA ASP A 265 -0.04 -12.27 0.62
C ASP A 265 -0.80 -13.56 0.96
N ASN A 266 -2.03 -13.75 0.48
CA ASN A 266 -2.82 -14.93 0.81
C ASN A 266 -2.48 -16.12 -0.11
N PRO A 267 -1.77 -17.16 0.37
CA PRO A 267 -1.38 -18.30 -0.46
C PRO A 267 -2.58 -19.12 -0.96
N LYS A 268 -3.76 -18.99 -0.34
CA LYS A 268 -5.00 -19.66 -0.81
C LYS A 268 -5.65 -18.96 -2.01
N ASN A 269 -5.31 -17.70 -2.24
CA ASN A 269 -5.82 -16.87 -3.34
C ASN A 269 -4.65 -16.38 -4.21
N SER A 270 -3.61 -17.19 -4.41
CA SER A 270 -2.47 -16.79 -5.24
C SER A 270 -2.93 -16.51 -6.68
N TYR A 271 -2.97 -15.24 -7.06
CA TYR A 271 -3.27 -14.83 -8.43
C TYR A 271 -1.97 -14.84 -9.23
N ASN A 272 -1.95 -15.60 -10.33
CA ASN A 272 -0.95 -15.30 -11.35
C ASN A 272 -1.25 -13.93 -11.97
N LEU A 273 -0.26 -13.38 -12.65
CA LEU A 273 -0.30 -12.03 -13.19
C LEU A 273 -1.56 -11.74 -14.05
N LEU A 274 -1.94 -12.69 -14.90
CA LEU A 274 -3.09 -12.52 -15.78
C LEU A 274 -4.43 -12.64 -15.04
N ALA A 275 -4.53 -13.56 -14.09
CA ALA A 275 -5.69 -13.64 -13.21
C ALA A 275 -5.85 -12.37 -12.39
N PHE A 276 -4.75 -11.80 -11.92
CA PHE A 276 -4.74 -10.53 -11.22
C PHE A 276 -5.19 -9.38 -12.14
N VAL A 277 -4.66 -9.27 -13.35
CA VAL A 277 -5.10 -8.28 -14.35
C VAL A 277 -6.58 -8.41 -14.65
N LYS A 278 -7.07 -9.64 -14.84
CA LYS A 278 -8.48 -9.91 -15.06
C LYS A 278 -9.33 -9.49 -13.86
N LEU A 279 -8.88 -9.78 -12.64
CA LEU A 279 -9.56 -9.35 -11.41
C LEU A 279 -9.75 -7.83 -11.41
N LEU A 280 -8.67 -7.08 -11.64
CA LEU A 280 -8.72 -5.63 -11.65
C LEU A 280 -9.53 -5.05 -12.81
N THR A 281 -9.53 -5.72 -13.96
CA THR A 281 -10.31 -5.30 -15.12
C THR A 281 -11.80 -5.51 -14.88
N ASP A 282 -12.18 -6.75 -14.56
CA ASP A 282 -13.57 -7.18 -14.49
C ASP A 282 -14.26 -6.67 -13.21
N TYR A 283 -13.51 -6.44 -12.14
CA TYR A 283 -14.01 -6.04 -10.83
C TYR A 283 -13.44 -4.69 -10.35
N SER A 284 -12.97 -3.84 -11.27
CA SER A 284 -12.47 -2.48 -10.96
C SER A 284 -13.42 -1.68 -10.06
N ASN A 285 -14.73 -1.76 -10.32
CA ASN A 285 -15.78 -1.09 -9.54
C ASN A 285 -15.90 -1.57 -8.08
N THR A 286 -15.31 -2.72 -7.75
CA THR A 286 -15.32 -3.25 -6.38
C THR A 286 -14.12 -2.79 -5.57
N ILE A 287 -13.13 -2.16 -6.22
CA ILE A 287 -11.90 -1.68 -5.60
C ILE A 287 -12.13 -0.25 -5.11
N GLU A 288 -11.95 -0.04 -3.82
CA GLU A 288 -12.05 1.27 -3.19
C GLU A 288 -10.70 1.66 -2.61
N ILE A 289 -10.19 2.84 -2.98
CA ILE A 289 -9.03 3.43 -2.33
C ILE A 289 -9.56 4.46 -1.32
N GLU A 290 -9.35 4.20 -0.04
CA GLU A 290 -9.84 5.06 1.03
C GLU A 290 -9.04 6.37 1.07
N VAL A 291 -9.75 7.51 1.19
CA VAL A 291 -9.12 8.80 1.52
C VAL A 291 -8.85 8.83 3.03
N PRO A 292 -7.58 8.84 3.48
CA PRO A 292 -7.28 8.85 4.90
C PRO A 292 -7.85 10.09 5.59
N GLU A 293 -8.23 9.97 6.87
CA GLU A 293 -8.83 11.08 7.63
C GLU A 293 -8.02 12.38 7.54
N TYR A 294 -6.69 12.29 7.58
CA TYR A 294 -5.78 13.45 7.49
C TYR A 294 -5.73 14.11 6.10
N ARG A 295 -6.33 13.49 5.07
CA ARG A 295 -6.44 14.04 3.70
C ARG A 295 -7.83 14.52 3.35
N LYS A 296 -8.86 14.19 4.14
CA LYS A 296 -10.27 14.52 3.80
C LYS A 296 -10.60 16.01 3.72
N ASN A 297 -9.68 16.88 4.13
CA ASN A 297 -9.75 18.34 3.98
C ASN A 297 -9.02 18.88 2.73
N ILE A 298 -8.34 18.01 1.97
CA ILE A 298 -7.60 18.33 0.74
C ILE A 298 -8.17 17.52 -0.43
N ASP A 299 -8.32 16.22 -0.22
CA ASP A 299 -8.75 15.25 -1.22
C ASP A 299 -10.18 14.80 -0.93
N LYS A 300 -10.98 14.72 -1.99
CA LYS A 300 -12.39 14.29 -1.96
C LYS A 300 -12.53 12.80 -2.21
N SER A 301 -11.82 12.26 -3.20
CA SER A 301 -11.92 10.85 -3.59
C SER A 301 -10.71 10.39 -4.38
N TYR A 302 -10.42 9.08 -4.30
CA TYR A 302 -9.41 8.39 -5.09
C TYR A 302 -10.08 7.31 -5.94
N GLU A 303 -9.75 7.26 -7.23
CA GLU A 303 -10.32 6.32 -8.19
C GLU A 303 -9.19 5.59 -8.93
N LEU A 304 -9.19 4.26 -8.88
CA LEU A 304 -8.23 3.44 -9.62
C LEU A 304 -8.66 3.34 -11.08
N ILE A 305 -7.81 3.81 -11.99
CA ILE A 305 -7.99 3.68 -13.43
C ILE A 305 -7.02 2.60 -13.93
N PHE A 306 -7.58 1.50 -14.40
CA PHE A 306 -6.80 0.43 -15.03
C PHE A 306 -6.75 0.61 -16.54
N ASN A 307 -5.56 0.88 -17.08
CA ASN A 307 -5.30 1.02 -18.52
C ASN A 307 -4.38 -0.10 -19.01
N PRO A 308 -4.93 -1.24 -19.50
CA PRO A 308 -4.14 -2.42 -19.87
C PRO A 308 -3.11 -2.19 -20.99
N ASN A 309 -3.23 -1.10 -21.76
CA ASN A 309 -2.30 -0.77 -22.84
C ASN A 309 -0.99 -0.13 -22.36
N LYS A 310 -0.95 0.44 -21.14
CA LYS A 310 0.31 0.92 -20.52
C LYS A 310 1.14 -0.23 -19.92
N THR A 311 0.52 -1.40 -19.77
CA THR A 311 1.09 -2.59 -19.12
C THR A 311 1.55 -3.58 -20.17
N SER A 312 2.84 -3.55 -20.52
CA SER A 312 3.37 -4.45 -21.53
C SER A 312 3.54 -5.85 -20.94
N LEU A 313 2.71 -6.79 -21.41
CA LEU A 313 2.78 -8.23 -21.08
C LEU A 313 3.88 -8.96 -21.88
N THR A 314 4.96 -8.29 -22.31
CA THR A 314 5.99 -8.90 -23.19
C THR A 314 6.93 -9.88 -22.48
N GLN A 315 7.64 -10.71 -23.27
CA GLN A 315 8.56 -11.79 -22.86
C GLN A 315 9.70 -11.39 -21.91
N SER A 316 9.97 -10.11 -21.73
CA SER A 316 10.60 -9.60 -20.51
C SER A 316 9.48 -9.35 -19.48
N MET A 317 8.98 -10.42 -18.86
CA MET A 317 7.90 -10.39 -17.84
C MET A 317 8.31 -9.69 -16.52
N HIS A 318 9.22 -8.73 -16.62
CA HIS A 318 9.72 -7.86 -15.57
C HIS A 318 9.07 -6.47 -15.63
N GLN A 319 8.06 -6.27 -16.49
CA GLN A 319 7.44 -4.97 -16.67
C GLN A 319 6.22 -4.79 -15.77
N ASP A 320 6.22 -3.60 -15.15
CA ASP A 320 5.39 -3.23 -14.02
C ASP A 320 3.95 -2.97 -14.39
N TYR A 321 3.08 -3.20 -13.42
CA TYR A 321 1.70 -2.74 -13.48
C TYR A 321 1.64 -1.31 -12.98
N PHE A 322 1.69 -0.37 -13.93
CA PHE A 322 1.34 1.01 -13.68
C PHE A 322 -0.18 1.14 -13.70
N PHE A 323 -0.75 1.28 -12.52
CA PHE A 323 -2.11 1.81 -12.38
C PHE A 323 -2.04 3.31 -12.46
N THR A 324 -3.12 3.96 -12.87
CA THR A 324 -3.25 5.39 -12.66
C THR A 324 -4.30 5.61 -11.57
N VAL A 325 -3.97 6.39 -10.55
CA VAL A 325 -4.93 6.82 -9.55
C VAL A 325 -5.32 8.25 -9.86
N LYS A 326 -6.62 8.45 -10.06
CA LYS A 326 -7.22 9.77 -10.20
C LYS A 326 -7.59 10.28 -8.81
N VAL A 327 -6.99 11.41 -8.45
CA VAL A 327 -7.24 12.11 -7.19
C VAL A 327 -8.12 13.32 -7.49
N THR A 328 -9.32 13.35 -6.92
CA THR A 328 -10.20 14.53 -7.00
C THR A 328 -10.06 15.33 -5.71
N LYS A 329 -9.74 16.61 -5.83
CA LYS A 329 -9.62 17.57 -4.72
C LYS A 329 -10.99 18.07 -4.26
N ILE A 330 -11.04 18.68 -3.08
CA ILE A 330 -12.29 19.27 -2.55
C ILE A 330 -12.79 20.43 -3.40
N ASP A 331 -11.88 21.22 -3.96
CA ASP A 331 -12.19 22.34 -4.86
C ASP A 331 -12.59 21.88 -6.28
N GLY A 332 -12.49 20.57 -6.57
CA GLY A 332 -12.83 19.97 -7.85
C GLY A 332 -11.65 19.79 -8.82
N GLU A 333 -10.43 20.22 -8.47
CA GLU A 333 -9.24 19.92 -9.27
C GLU A 333 -9.02 18.40 -9.34
N VAL A 334 -8.55 17.91 -10.49
CA VAL A 334 -8.25 16.49 -10.70
C VAL A 334 -6.79 16.31 -11.05
N GLN A 335 -6.11 15.45 -10.31
CA GLN A 335 -4.72 15.07 -10.53
C GLN A 335 -4.63 13.58 -10.83
N TYR A 336 -3.70 13.20 -11.70
CA TYR A 336 -3.46 11.80 -12.06
C TYR A 336 -2.06 11.41 -11.64
N PHE A 337 -1.97 10.35 -10.86
CA PHE A 337 -0.71 9.80 -10.39
C PHE A 337 -0.57 8.39 -10.93
N ASP A 338 0.60 8.06 -11.49
CA ASP A 338 0.93 6.66 -11.69
C ASP A 338 1.14 6.02 -10.31
N PHE A 339 0.57 4.84 -10.12
CA PHE A 339 0.61 4.09 -8.88
C PHE A 339 1.29 2.76 -9.15
N ASN A 340 2.47 2.63 -8.56
CA ASN A 340 3.23 1.39 -8.56
C ASN A 340 2.67 0.51 -7.46
N SER A 341 1.41 0.07 -7.62
CA SER A 341 0.70 -0.60 -6.52
C SER A 341 1.25 -1.98 -6.22
N ILE A 342 2.15 -2.51 -7.04
CA ILE A 342 2.59 -3.88 -6.88
C ILE A 342 4.05 -3.99 -7.23
N ASN A 343 4.85 -3.77 -6.20
CA ASN A 343 6.14 -4.37 -6.15
C ASN A 343 5.95 -5.89 -5.92
N PHE A 344 5.42 -6.61 -6.92
CA PHE A 344 5.49 -8.07 -6.99
C PHE A 344 6.96 -8.54 -6.82
N THR A 345 7.91 -7.64 -7.04
CA THR A 345 9.35 -7.80 -6.82
C THR A 345 9.78 -7.72 -5.33
N ASN A 346 9.13 -6.93 -4.48
CA ASN A 346 9.35 -6.93 -3.01
C ASN A 346 8.65 -8.10 -2.34
N HIS A 347 7.51 -8.52 -2.88
CA HIS A 347 6.75 -9.71 -2.46
C HIS A 347 7.13 -10.98 -3.25
N TYR A 348 8.29 -10.97 -3.92
CA TYR A 348 8.89 -12.15 -4.56
C TYR A 348 8.92 -13.37 -3.62
N HIS A 349 9.06 -13.15 -2.31
CA HIS A 349 9.03 -14.21 -1.31
C HIS A 349 7.66 -14.86 -1.08
N LEU A 350 6.56 -14.20 -1.43
CA LEU A 350 5.22 -14.79 -1.44
C LEU A 350 4.97 -15.65 -2.68
N PHE A 351 5.83 -15.51 -3.70
CA PHE A 351 5.95 -16.43 -4.83
C PHE A 351 7.13 -17.42 -4.66
N ASN A 352 7.89 -17.37 -3.55
CA ASN A 352 9.04 -18.25 -3.23
C ASN A 352 8.63 -19.64 -2.72
N GLY A 353 7.70 -20.30 -3.39
CA GLY A 353 7.39 -21.70 -3.10
C GLY A 353 8.39 -22.70 -3.69
N TYR A 354 9.36 -22.30 -4.52
CA TYR A 354 10.03 -23.26 -5.40
C TYR A 354 11.55 -23.08 -5.52
N ARG A 355 12.27 -24.14 -5.13
CA ARG A 355 13.69 -24.42 -5.36
C ARG A 355 13.81 -25.82 -5.98
N ASP A 356 14.57 -25.94 -7.06
CA ASP A 356 14.96 -27.22 -7.66
C ASP A 356 16.43 -27.41 -7.33
N MET A 357 16.90 -28.64 -7.40
CA MET A 357 18.20 -29.12 -6.98
C MET A 357 19.40 -28.43 -7.68
N ASP A 358 19.18 -27.58 -8.70
CA ASP A 358 20.22 -26.93 -9.51
C ASP A 358 20.26 -25.38 -9.48
N ASP A 359 19.60 -24.72 -8.51
CA ASP A 359 19.76 -23.27 -8.21
C ASP A 359 19.51 -22.26 -9.37
N LYS A 360 18.78 -22.68 -10.42
CA LYS A 360 18.29 -21.80 -11.49
C LYS A 360 16.96 -21.16 -11.11
N ARG A 361 16.81 -19.85 -11.36
CA ARG A 361 15.60 -19.07 -11.02
C ARG A 361 14.42 -19.45 -11.91
N TYR A 362 13.27 -19.57 -11.27
CA TYR A 362 12.07 -20.25 -11.75
C TYR A 362 11.23 -19.51 -12.79
N ALA A 363 10.77 -20.27 -13.79
CA ALA A 363 9.45 -20.13 -14.38
C ALA A 363 8.39 -20.71 -13.42
N PHE A 364 7.16 -20.19 -13.51
CA PHE A 364 5.96 -20.53 -12.71
C PHE A 364 5.95 -21.97 -12.14
N PRO A 365 5.57 -22.15 -10.86
CA PRO A 365 5.42 -23.49 -10.33
C PRO A 365 4.15 -24.14 -10.88
N SER A 366 4.33 -25.18 -11.68
CA SER A 366 3.33 -26.24 -11.75
C SER A 366 3.44 -27.03 -10.43
N THR A 367 2.55 -26.81 -9.48
CA THR A 367 2.38 -27.70 -8.30
C THR A 367 1.95 -29.12 -8.69
N THR A 368 1.72 -29.39 -9.96
CA THR A 368 1.71 -30.72 -10.54
C THR A 368 2.36 -30.62 -11.91
N VAL A 369 3.47 -31.35 -12.13
CA VAL A 369 4.02 -31.60 -13.46
C VAL A 369 2.99 -32.44 -14.22
N ILE A 370 1.95 -31.77 -14.71
CA ILE A 370 1.04 -32.31 -15.69
C ILE A 370 1.75 -32.04 -17.02
N SER A 371 2.15 -33.10 -17.74
CA SER A 371 2.62 -32.93 -19.11
C SER A 371 1.52 -32.21 -19.90
N PHE A 372 1.84 -31.06 -20.45
CA PHE A 372 0.87 -30.21 -21.12
C PHE A 372 0.68 -30.65 -22.57
N GLU A 373 -0.56 -31.00 -22.91
CA GLU A 373 -1.04 -30.91 -24.28
C GLU A 373 -1.08 -29.41 -24.62
N ASN A 374 -0.24 -28.96 -25.54
CA ASN A 374 -0.25 -27.56 -26.04
C ASN A 374 -1.52 -27.23 -26.84
N ASP A 375 -2.42 -28.20 -27.03
CA ASP A 375 -3.68 -28.03 -27.74
C ASP A 375 -4.80 -27.66 -26.77
N ILE A 376 -5.27 -26.42 -26.88
CA ILE A 376 -6.37 -25.88 -26.11
C ILE A 376 -7.68 -26.65 -26.32
N ASN A 377 -7.89 -27.25 -27.50
CA ASN A 377 -9.07 -28.08 -27.76
C ASN A 377 -8.98 -29.40 -26.98
N ALA A 378 -7.82 -30.07 -27.00
CA ALA A 378 -7.57 -31.29 -26.24
C ALA A 378 -7.73 -31.05 -24.72
N PHE A 379 -7.27 -29.90 -24.21
CA PHE A 379 -7.49 -29.50 -22.82
C PHE A 379 -8.99 -29.37 -22.48
N VAL A 380 -9.77 -28.73 -23.36
CA VAL A 380 -11.23 -28.61 -23.17
C VAL A 380 -11.91 -29.97 -23.21
N GLN A 381 -11.47 -30.88 -24.08
CA GLN A 381 -12.06 -32.22 -24.17
C GLN A 381 -11.73 -33.11 -22.96
N THR A 382 -10.57 -32.93 -22.33
CA THR A 382 -10.05 -33.88 -21.34
C THR A 382 -10.09 -33.36 -19.89
N LYS A 383 -9.93 -32.06 -19.65
CA LYS A 383 -9.65 -31.51 -18.31
C LYS A 383 -10.62 -30.44 -17.83
N ILE A 384 -11.23 -29.66 -18.73
CA ILE A 384 -12.07 -28.51 -18.33
C ILE A 384 -13.23 -28.91 -17.43
N ASN A 385 -13.82 -30.09 -17.66
CA ASN A 385 -14.97 -30.56 -16.89
C ASN A 385 -14.61 -30.75 -15.42
N GLN A 386 -13.40 -31.28 -15.15
CA GLN A 386 -12.91 -31.43 -13.79
C GLN A 386 -12.70 -30.06 -13.13
N VAL A 387 -12.08 -29.10 -13.83
CA VAL A 387 -11.88 -27.74 -13.31
C VAL A 387 -13.21 -27.05 -12.96
N ILE A 388 -14.20 -27.20 -13.82
CA ILE A 388 -15.55 -26.66 -13.60
C ILE A 388 -16.16 -27.30 -12.34
N ILE A 389 -16.20 -28.64 -12.27
CA ILE A 389 -16.78 -29.36 -11.14
C ILE A 389 -16.10 -28.98 -9.83
N ASP A 390 -14.76 -28.95 -9.82
CA ASP A 390 -13.99 -28.58 -8.64
C ASP A 390 -14.26 -27.14 -8.20
N THR A 391 -14.44 -26.22 -9.16
CA THR A 391 -14.79 -24.83 -8.86
C THR A 391 -16.18 -24.74 -8.22
N PHE A 392 -17.19 -25.43 -8.76
CA PHE A 392 -18.53 -25.43 -8.17
C PHE A 392 -18.55 -26.09 -6.78
N ASN A 393 -17.90 -27.25 -6.62
CA ASN A 393 -17.79 -27.95 -5.34
C ASN A 393 -17.10 -27.09 -4.27
N LYS A 394 -16.03 -26.36 -4.65
CA LYS A 394 -15.33 -25.42 -3.74
C LYS A 394 -16.28 -24.38 -3.14
N PHE A 395 -17.28 -23.93 -3.90
CA PHE A 395 -18.18 -22.86 -3.49
C PHE A 395 -19.59 -23.34 -3.11
N GLU A 396 -19.91 -24.63 -3.19
CA GLU A 396 -21.28 -25.15 -3.01
C GLU A 396 -21.97 -24.70 -1.71
N ASN A 397 -21.18 -24.49 -0.65
CA ASN A 397 -21.64 -24.04 0.67
C ASN A 397 -21.39 -22.54 0.93
N SER A 398 -20.86 -21.80 -0.05
CA SER A 398 -20.52 -20.38 0.07
C SER A 398 -21.76 -19.51 -0.03
N LEU A 399 -22.23 -19.05 1.12
CA LEU A 399 -23.35 -18.11 1.22
C LEU A 399 -23.09 -16.80 0.45
N LEU A 400 -21.83 -16.37 0.34
CA LEU A 400 -21.46 -15.14 -0.36
C LEU A 400 -21.60 -15.26 -1.89
N VAL A 401 -21.30 -16.44 -2.44
CA VAL A 401 -21.42 -16.70 -3.88
C VAL A 401 -22.89 -16.87 -4.28
N PHE A 402 -23.70 -17.41 -3.38
CA PHE A 402 -25.03 -17.89 -3.67
C PHE A 402 -26.14 -17.10 -2.94
N ASN A 403 -26.01 -15.76 -2.84
CA ASN A 403 -27.02 -14.85 -2.29
C ASN A 403 -27.61 -15.29 -0.93
N ASN A 404 -26.74 -15.64 0.01
CA ASN A 404 -27.04 -16.12 1.36
C ASN A 404 -27.78 -17.48 1.43
N LYS A 405 -27.69 -18.28 0.37
CA LYS A 405 -28.15 -19.66 0.33
C LYS A 405 -26.98 -20.59 -0.02
N LYS A 406 -27.11 -21.88 0.25
CA LYS A 406 -26.24 -22.90 -0.35
C LYS A 406 -26.70 -23.20 -1.77
N MET A 407 -25.80 -23.74 -2.60
CA MET A 407 -26.14 -24.16 -3.96
C MET A 407 -27.33 -25.14 -3.99
N SER A 408 -27.37 -26.08 -3.05
CA SER A 408 -28.46 -27.07 -2.90
C SER A 408 -29.81 -26.49 -2.48
N GLU A 409 -29.85 -25.22 -2.07
CA GLU A 409 -31.07 -24.50 -1.69
C GLU A 409 -31.59 -23.60 -2.81
N ILE A 410 -30.84 -23.46 -3.90
CA ILE A 410 -31.15 -22.60 -5.05
C ILE A 410 -31.69 -23.45 -6.20
N GLU A 411 -32.76 -22.97 -6.84
CA GLU A 411 -33.23 -23.58 -8.08
C GLU A 411 -32.28 -23.21 -9.24
N ALA A 412 -31.93 -24.17 -10.09
CA ALA A 412 -31.03 -23.94 -11.22
C ALA A 412 -31.44 -22.74 -12.10
N TYR A 413 -32.75 -22.53 -12.29
CA TYR A 413 -33.30 -21.35 -12.96
C TYR A 413 -33.02 -20.02 -12.23
N GLU A 414 -33.09 -20.02 -10.89
CA GLU A 414 -32.82 -18.85 -10.06
C GLU A 414 -31.36 -18.41 -10.22
N PHE A 415 -30.42 -19.36 -10.24
CA PHE A 415 -29.01 -19.09 -10.49
C PHE A 415 -28.78 -18.44 -11.87
N ILE A 416 -29.31 -19.06 -12.94
CA ILE A 416 -29.13 -18.57 -14.31
C ILE A 416 -29.69 -17.15 -14.49
N LYS A 417 -30.89 -16.88 -13.96
CA LYS A 417 -31.63 -15.65 -14.27
C LYS A 417 -31.34 -14.51 -13.32
N TYR A 418 -31.11 -14.79 -12.04
CA TYR A 418 -31.08 -13.77 -10.99
C TYR A 418 -29.71 -13.63 -10.30
N MET A 419 -28.70 -14.41 -10.71
CA MET A 419 -27.36 -14.35 -10.11
C MET A 419 -26.22 -14.14 -11.15
N PRO A 420 -26.31 -13.13 -12.05
CA PRO A 420 -25.28 -12.88 -13.06
C PRO A 420 -23.90 -12.58 -12.46
N GLU A 421 -23.84 -11.87 -11.33
CA GLU A 421 -22.57 -11.59 -10.64
C GLU A 421 -21.92 -12.85 -10.04
N SER A 422 -22.72 -13.86 -9.69
CA SER A 422 -22.22 -15.15 -9.23
C SER A 422 -21.67 -15.97 -10.38
N ILE A 423 -22.33 -15.94 -11.55
CA ILE A 423 -21.84 -16.56 -12.78
C ILE A 423 -20.51 -15.93 -13.19
N LYS A 424 -20.43 -14.59 -13.20
CA LYS A 424 -19.20 -13.85 -13.50
C LYS A 424 -18.06 -14.19 -12.52
N PHE A 425 -18.37 -14.34 -11.23
CA PHE A 425 -17.40 -14.79 -10.22
C PHE A 425 -16.88 -16.20 -10.50
N ILE A 426 -17.79 -17.13 -10.83
CA ILE A 426 -17.41 -18.49 -11.17
C ILE A 426 -16.59 -18.55 -12.47
N GLU A 427 -16.96 -17.79 -13.51
CA GLU A 427 -16.17 -17.65 -14.74
C GLU A 427 -14.75 -17.14 -14.45
N PHE A 428 -14.62 -16.17 -13.55
CA PHE A 428 -13.32 -15.69 -13.09
C PHE A 428 -12.50 -16.77 -12.35
N GLU A 429 -13.12 -17.52 -11.44
CA GLU A 429 -12.44 -18.59 -10.71
C GLU A 429 -11.99 -19.71 -11.65
N ILE A 430 -12.83 -20.11 -12.62
CA ILE A 430 -12.49 -21.05 -13.68
C ILE A 430 -11.32 -20.51 -14.51
N TYR A 431 -11.36 -19.23 -14.90
CA TYR A 431 -10.23 -18.57 -15.58
C TYR A 431 -8.94 -18.63 -14.78
N ARG A 432 -8.98 -18.30 -13.48
CA ARG A 432 -7.80 -18.34 -12.60
C ARG A 432 -7.16 -19.72 -12.62
N GLU A 433 -7.97 -20.77 -12.49
CA GLU A 433 -7.47 -22.14 -12.52
C GLU A 433 -6.92 -22.52 -13.89
N ILE A 434 -7.51 -22.07 -15.00
CA ILE A 434 -7.10 -22.48 -16.34
C ILE A 434 -5.89 -21.71 -16.84
N ILE A 435 -5.72 -20.44 -16.47
CA ILE A 435 -4.69 -19.61 -17.07
C ILE A 435 -3.26 -20.07 -16.73
N GLN A 436 -3.07 -20.83 -15.63
CA GLN A 436 -1.79 -21.48 -15.33
C GLN A 436 -1.41 -22.56 -16.36
N TYR A 437 -2.40 -23.11 -17.08
CA TYR A 437 -2.23 -24.15 -18.09
C TYR A 437 -1.79 -23.59 -19.45
N PHE A 438 -1.94 -22.28 -19.67
CA PHE A 438 -1.68 -21.61 -20.96
C PHE A 438 -0.76 -20.39 -20.78
N PRO A 439 0.53 -20.60 -20.42
CA PRO A 439 1.46 -19.50 -20.26
C PRO A 439 1.59 -18.72 -21.57
N VAL A 440 1.58 -17.39 -21.47
CA VAL A 440 1.63 -16.51 -22.64
C VAL A 440 2.98 -16.63 -23.33
N THR A 441 2.98 -17.12 -24.57
CA THR A 441 4.17 -17.09 -25.42
C THR A 441 4.26 -15.78 -26.21
N THR A 442 3.14 -15.13 -26.52
CA THR A 442 3.09 -13.83 -27.22
C THR A 442 1.92 -12.95 -26.76
N LEU A 443 2.08 -11.62 -26.85
CA LEU A 443 1.02 -10.61 -26.57
C LEU A 443 -0.24 -10.75 -27.41
N LYS A 444 -0.11 -11.38 -28.58
CA LYS A 444 -1.22 -11.56 -29.51
C LYS A 444 -1.87 -12.89 -29.17
N ASN A 445 -3.18 -12.85 -28.95
CA ASN A 445 -4.03 -14.05 -28.84
C ASN A 445 -3.82 -14.89 -27.57
N TYR A 446 -3.47 -14.27 -26.43
CA TYR A 446 -3.45 -14.99 -25.15
C TYR A 446 -4.87 -15.19 -24.59
N LEU A 447 -5.08 -16.23 -23.77
CA LEU A 447 -6.33 -16.48 -23.07
C LEU A 447 -6.66 -15.32 -22.11
N ALA A 448 -7.68 -14.55 -22.44
CA ALA A 448 -8.09 -13.36 -21.69
C ALA A 448 -9.47 -13.54 -21.02
N ASP A 449 -10.27 -14.50 -21.48
CA ASP A 449 -11.62 -14.69 -20.97
C ASP A 449 -12.10 -16.14 -21.06
N ILE A 450 -13.05 -16.47 -20.21
CA ILE A 450 -13.82 -17.70 -20.25
C ILE A 450 -15.28 -17.34 -20.15
N LYS A 451 -16.09 -17.92 -21.04
CA LYS A 451 -17.51 -17.65 -21.09
C LYS A 451 -18.32 -18.94 -21.03
N LEU A 452 -19.24 -19.01 -20.07
CA LEU A 452 -20.28 -20.01 -20.04
C LEU A 452 -21.41 -19.53 -20.96
N THR A 453 -21.72 -20.33 -21.98
CA THR A 453 -22.72 -20.02 -23.01
C THR A 453 -23.83 -21.05 -22.99
N ASN A 454 -25.00 -20.71 -23.54
CA ASN A 454 -26.15 -21.60 -23.65
C ASN A 454 -26.55 -22.28 -22.32
N LEU A 455 -26.53 -21.52 -21.22
CA LEU A 455 -27.03 -21.97 -19.92
C LEU A 455 -28.51 -22.37 -20.04
N THR A 456 -28.76 -23.67 -20.01
CA THR A 456 -30.07 -24.29 -20.25
C THR A 456 -30.40 -25.30 -19.16
N LEU A 457 -31.69 -25.62 -19.06
CA LEU A 457 -32.24 -26.55 -18.07
C LEU A 457 -32.92 -27.70 -18.79
N ASP A 458 -32.68 -28.91 -18.32
CA ASP A 458 -33.51 -30.05 -18.70
C ASP A 458 -34.74 -30.09 -17.79
N LYS A 459 -35.93 -29.96 -18.39
CA LYS A 459 -37.20 -30.04 -17.65
C LYS A 459 -37.43 -31.42 -17.01
N SER A 460 -36.77 -32.45 -17.51
CA SER A 460 -36.90 -33.82 -17.01
C SER A 460 -35.97 -34.14 -15.85
N ILE A 461 -34.92 -33.34 -15.61
CA ILE A 461 -33.93 -33.58 -14.54
C ILE A 461 -33.74 -32.32 -13.70
N ALA A 462 -34.31 -32.33 -12.50
CA ALA A 462 -34.19 -31.20 -11.57
C ALA A 462 -32.76 -31.07 -11.01
N GLY A 463 -32.37 -29.83 -10.69
CA GLY A 463 -31.12 -29.53 -10.00
C GLY A 463 -29.85 -29.56 -10.86
N LYS A 464 -29.99 -29.53 -12.20
CA LYS A 464 -28.89 -29.53 -13.18
C LYS A 464 -28.92 -28.31 -14.10
N ILE A 465 -27.73 -27.88 -14.53
CA ILE A 465 -27.52 -26.86 -15.55
C ILE A 465 -26.65 -27.44 -16.66
N TYR A 466 -27.07 -27.25 -17.90
CA TYR A 466 -26.33 -27.61 -19.11
C TYR A 466 -25.81 -26.34 -19.78
N PHE A 467 -24.57 -26.35 -20.26
CA PHE A 467 -23.95 -25.18 -20.87
C PHE A 467 -22.80 -25.58 -21.79
N ASN A 468 -22.36 -24.65 -22.63
CA ASN A 468 -21.15 -24.75 -23.43
C ASN A 468 -20.11 -23.77 -22.87
N ILE A 469 -18.83 -24.00 -23.16
CA ILE A 469 -17.75 -23.09 -22.76
C ILE A 469 -17.06 -22.52 -23.99
N ASP A 470 -16.69 -21.25 -23.93
CA ASP A 470 -15.80 -20.61 -24.92
C ASP A 470 -14.58 -20.02 -24.20
N LEU A 471 -13.42 -20.18 -24.82
CA LEU A 471 -12.14 -19.66 -24.34
C LEU A 471 -11.73 -18.52 -25.28
N LEU A 472 -11.76 -17.29 -24.80
CA LEU A 472 -11.58 -16.12 -25.65
C LEU A 472 -10.20 -15.50 -25.47
N ASN A 473 -9.66 -15.00 -26.58
CA ASN A 473 -8.43 -14.25 -26.57
C ASN A 473 -8.63 -12.77 -26.15
N ASN A 474 -7.54 -12.03 -26.04
CA ASN A 474 -7.55 -10.58 -25.74
C ASN A 474 -8.25 -9.69 -26.79
N GLN A 475 -8.65 -10.25 -27.93
CA GLN A 475 -9.44 -9.61 -28.99
C GLN A 475 -10.89 -10.13 -29.03
N LYS A 476 -11.31 -10.91 -28.01
CA LYS A 476 -12.62 -11.56 -27.89
C LYS A 476 -12.91 -12.57 -29.02
N GLN A 477 -11.88 -13.13 -29.63
CA GLN A 477 -11.99 -14.23 -30.59
C GLN A 477 -11.82 -15.56 -29.87
N SER A 478 -12.58 -16.57 -30.28
CA SER A 478 -12.42 -17.93 -29.74
C SER A 478 -11.04 -18.50 -30.03
N LEU A 479 -10.46 -19.13 -29.02
CA LEU A 479 -9.24 -19.93 -29.12
C LEU A 479 -9.52 -21.40 -29.40
N ILE A 480 -10.77 -21.85 -29.23
CA ILE A 480 -11.20 -23.22 -29.52
C ILE A 480 -11.99 -23.30 -30.83
N ASP A 481 -11.99 -24.48 -31.45
CA ASP A 481 -12.73 -24.75 -32.67
C ASP A 481 -14.25 -24.92 -32.44
N GLU A 482 -15.01 -24.91 -33.54
CA GLU A 482 -16.47 -25.03 -33.51
C GLU A 482 -16.98 -26.40 -33.05
N GLU A 483 -16.17 -27.45 -33.14
CA GLU A 483 -16.53 -28.78 -32.63
C GLU A 483 -16.43 -28.80 -31.10
N THR A 484 -15.34 -28.25 -30.57
CA THR A 484 -15.07 -28.13 -29.14
C THR A 484 -16.07 -27.19 -28.45
N LYS A 485 -16.49 -26.10 -29.10
CA LYS A 485 -17.56 -25.22 -28.59
C LYS A 485 -18.91 -25.92 -28.41
N LYS A 486 -19.20 -26.97 -29.19
CA LYS A 486 -20.47 -27.71 -29.10
C LYS A 486 -20.50 -28.70 -27.95
N ILE A 487 -19.36 -28.97 -27.31
CA ILE A 487 -19.30 -29.84 -26.13
C ILE A 487 -20.20 -29.24 -25.04
N THR A 488 -21.14 -30.06 -24.58
CA THR A 488 -22.08 -29.67 -23.52
C THR A 488 -21.56 -30.20 -22.20
N PHE A 489 -21.40 -29.29 -21.25
CA PHE A 489 -21.02 -29.57 -19.87
C PHE A 489 -22.24 -29.58 -18.97
N GLU A 490 -22.12 -30.27 -17.85
CA GLU A 490 -23.17 -30.41 -16.86
C GLU A 490 -22.63 -29.98 -15.49
N ILE A 491 -23.39 -29.16 -14.78
CA ILE A 491 -23.21 -28.93 -13.34
C ILE A 491 -24.47 -29.42 -12.63
N ALA A 492 -24.26 -30.25 -11.62
CA ALA A 492 -25.30 -30.77 -10.74
C ALA A 492 -25.10 -30.28 -9.29
N GLY A 493 -26.12 -30.45 -8.45
CA GLY A 493 -26.07 -30.06 -7.02
C GLY A 493 -27.00 -28.93 -6.62
N PHE A 494 -27.77 -28.37 -7.57
CA PHE A 494 -28.83 -27.41 -7.26
C PHE A 494 -30.05 -28.11 -6.63
N LYS A 495 -30.95 -27.31 -6.05
CA LYS A 495 -32.17 -27.79 -5.40
C LYS A 495 -32.93 -28.79 -6.27
N GLY A 496 -33.28 -29.93 -5.68
CA GLY A 496 -33.98 -31.03 -6.36
C GLY A 496 -33.07 -32.09 -6.96
N TYR A 497 -31.75 -31.87 -7.00
CA TYR A 497 -30.79 -32.92 -7.35
C TYR A 497 -30.79 -34.01 -6.26
N LYS A 498 -31.02 -35.26 -6.65
CA LYS A 498 -30.86 -36.42 -5.78
C LYS A 498 -29.60 -37.15 -6.21
N ASN A 499 -28.62 -37.28 -5.31
CA ASN A 499 -27.55 -38.27 -5.46
C ASN A 499 -28.25 -39.64 -5.48
N ILE A 500 -28.30 -40.29 -6.65
CA ILE A 500 -28.75 -41.67 -6.78
C ILE A 500 -27.57 -42.57 -6.43
#